data_AF-A0A356KZS7-F1
#
_entry.id   AF-A0A356KZS7-F1
#
_cell.length_a   1.000
_cell.length_b   1.000
_cell.length_c   1.000
_cell.angle_alpha   90.00
_cell.angle_beta   90.00
_cell.angle_gamma   90.00
#
_symmetry.space_group_name_H-M   'P 1'
#
loop_
_entity.id
_entity.type
_entity.pdbx_description
1 polymer ?
#
loop_
_entity_poly.entity_id
_entity_poly.type
_entity_poly.pdbx_seq_one_letter_code
_entity_poly.pdbx_strand_id
1 'polypeptide(L)' 'MKPLVVILAVGLTRRQLGEDCPNLKALADEGFAAPIEPVLPAVTCSVQATYLTGKLPREHGVVANGWYYRDRAEV' A
#
# COMPACT_ATOMS: atom_id res chain seq x y z
N MET A 1 -1.96 -19.49 18.54
CA MET A 1 -2.05 -18.62 17.33
C MET A 1 -0.69 -18.62 16.64
N LYS A 2 -0.66 -18.65 15.30
CA LYS A 2 0.57 -18.45 14.53
C LYS A 2 0.81 -16.93 14.35
N PRO A 3 2.04 -16.42 14.44
CA PRO A 3 2.34 -15.02 14.11
C PRO A 3 1.93 -14.69 12.68
N LEU A 4 1.37 -13.51 12.45
CA LEU A 4 1.03 -12.98 11.13
C LEU A 4 1.96 -11.83 10.78
N VAL A 5 2.55 -11.88 9.59
CA VAL A 5 3.34 -10.77 9.03
C VAL A 5 2.58 -10.22 7.83
N VAL A 6 2.35 -8.91 7.81
CA VAL A 6 1.73 -8.19 6.69
C VAL A 6 2.78 -7.25 6.11
N ILE A 7 3.00 -7.35 4.80
CA ILE A 7 3.99 -6.54 4.07
C ILE A 7 3.25 -5.67 3.06
N LEU A 8 3.47 -4.35 3.14
CA LEU A 8 2.99 -3.38 2.15
C LEU A 8 4.15 -2.99 1.23
N ALA A 9 4.25 -3.66 0.08
CA ALA A 9 5.27 -3.39 -0.94
C ALA A 9 4.81 -2.29 -1.90
N VAL A 10 5.41 -1.09 -1.81
CA VAL A 10 5.04 0.06 -2.63
C VAL A 10 5.37 -0.20 -4.11
N GLY A 11 4.39 0.01 -5.00
CA GLY A 11 4.58 -0.09 -6.45
C GLY A 11 4.71 -1.52 -6.99
N LEU A 12 4.47 -2.55 -6.17
CA LEU A 12 4.50 -3.94 -6.63
C LEU A 12 3.32 -4.23 -7.58
N THR A 13 3.64 -4.77 -8.74
CA THR A 13 2.69 -5.17 -9.78
C THR A 13 2.87 -6.64 -10.13
N ARG A 14 1.83 -7.28 -10.68
CA ARG A 14 1.90 -8.70 -11.08
C ARG A 14 3.04 -9.00 -12.07
N ARG A 15 3.37 -8.05 -12.96
CA ARG A 15 4.44 -8.21 -13.95
C ARG A 15 5.83 -8.36 -13.31
N GLN A 16 6.02 -7.88 -12.08
CA GLN A 16 7.27 -8.01 -11.34
C GLN A 16 7.40 -9.38 -10.62
N LEU A 17 6.33 -10.18 -10.57
CA LEU A 17 6.33 -11.52 -9.96
C LEU A 17 6.85 -12.59 -10.94
N GLY A 18 8.03 -12.34 -11.51
CA GLY A 18 8.70 -13.22 -12.47
C GLY A 18 9.74 -14.15 -11.83
N GLU A 19 10.66 -14.66 -12.65
CA GLU A 19 11.72 -15.59 -12.23
C GLU A 19 12.67 -14.99 -11.17
N ASP A 20 12.88 -13.67 -11.19
CA ASP A 20 13.71 -12.95 -10.21
C ASP A 20 13.07 -12.81 -8.82
N CYS A 21 11.79 -13.19 -8.66
CA CYS A 21 11.05 -13.11 -7.41
C CYS A 21 10.51 -14.50 -6.99
N PRO A 22 11.35 -15.54 -6.87
CA PRO A 22 10.90 -16.93 -6.75
C PRO A 22 10.03 -17.18 -5.51
N ASN A 23 10.35 -16.53 -4.39
CA ASN A 23 9.58 -16.68 -3.14
C ASN A 23 8.18 -16.04 -3.24
N LEU A 24 8.06 -14.86 -3.87
CA LEU A 24 6.75 -14.20 -4.05
C LEU A 24 5.93 -14.90 -5.12
N LYS A 25 6.59 -15.42 -6.17
CA LYS A 25 5.95 -16.26 -7.18
C LYS A 25 5.37 -17.52 -6.57
N ALA A 26 6.16 -18.26 -5.78
CA ALA A 26 5.69 -19.47 -5.09
C ALA A 26 4.51 -19.16 -4.15
N LEU A 27 4.58 -18.06 -3.38
CA LEU A 27 3.48 -17.64 -2.50
C LEU A 27 2.18 -17.35 -3.28
N ALA A 28 2.28 -16.74 -4.46
CA ALA A 28 1.13 -16.46 -5.30
C ALA A 28 0.56 -17.72 -5.99
N ASP A 29 1.43 -18.64 -6.43
CA ASP A 29 1.07 -19.88 -7.14
C ASP A 29 0.48 -20.94 -6.21
N GLU A 30 1.04 -21.13 -5.00
CA GLU A 30 0.57 -22.10 -4.00
C GLU A 30 -0.61 -21.57 -3.18
N GLY A 31 -0.67 -20.25 -3.01
CA GLY A 31 -1.67 -19.55 -2.21
C GLY A 31 -2.75 -18.90 -3.07
N PHE A 32 -2.88 -17.57 -2.94
CA PHE A 32 -3.79 -16.79 -3.77
C PHE A 32 -3.16 -15.44 -4.15
N ALA A 33 -3.60 -14.90 -5.29
CA ALA A 33 -3.28 -13.54 -5.70
C ALA A 33 -4.50 -12.86 -6.31
N ALA A 34 -4.88 -11.69 -5.81
CA ALA A 34 -5.98 -10.87 -6.32
C ALA A 34 -5.48 -9.44 -6.63
N PRO A 35 -6.02 -8.77 -7.66
CA PRO A 35 -5.79 -7.34 -7.81
C PRO A 35 -6.44 -6.59 -6.63
N ILE A 36 -5.80 -5.50 -6.19
CA ILE A 36 -6.36 -4.59 -5.21
C ILE A 36 -6.59 -3.24 -5.87
N GLU A 37 -7.81 -2.71 -5.74
CA GLU A 37 -8.10 -1.34 -6.16
C GLU A 37 -7.67 -0.38 -5.04
N PRO A 38 -6.72 0.53 -5.31
CA PRO A 38 -6.26 1.46 -4.28
C PRO A 38 -7.28 2.57 -4.05
N VAL A 39 -7.21 3.18 -2.86
CA VAL A 39 -7.93 4.44 -2.61
C VAL A 39 -7.42 5.57 -3.50
N LEU A 40 -8.28 6.55 -3.74
CA LEU A 40 -7.91 7.82 -4.39
C LEU A 40 -7.79 8.94 -3.35
N PRO A 41 -6.72 9.74 -3.38
CA PRO A 41 -5.57 9.68 -4.29
C PRO A 41 -4.62 8.50 -3.96
N ALA A 42 -4.13 7.83 -5.02
CA ALA A 42 -3.26 6.64 -4.90
C ALA A 42 -1.79 7.03 -4.63
N VAL A 43 -1.56 7.89 -3.64
CA VAL A 43 -0.22 8.24 -3.14
C VAL A 43 0.12 7.39 -1.91
N THR A 44 1.43 7.21 -1.67
CA THR A 44 1.96 6.24 -0.71
C THR A 44 1.34 6.36 0.68
N CYS A 45 1.35 7.55 1.30
CA CYS A 45 0.87 7.74 2.67
C CYS A 45 -0.64 7.46 2.79
N SER A 46 -1.44 7.89 1.80
CA SER A 46 -2.89 7.68 1.80
C SER A 46 -3.24 6.18 1.74
N VAL A 47 -2.62 5.45 0.80
CA VAL A 47 -2.84 4.01 0.61
C VAL A 47 -2.38 3.20 1.82
N GLN A 48 -1.20 3.50 2.36
CA GLN A 48 -0.68 2.81 3.55
C GLN A 48 -1.54 3.07 4.78
N ALA A 49 -2.01 4.30 5.01
CA ALA A 49 -2.92 4.61 6.10
C ALA A 49 -4.25 3.87 5.97
N THR A 50 -4.81 3.77 4.76
CA THR A 50 -6.01 2.96 4.50
C THR A 50 -5.78 1.49 4.86
N TYR A 51 -4.71 0.86 4.37
CA TYR A 51 -4.46 -0.57 4.63
C TYR A 51 -4.12 -0.87 6.08
N LEU A 52 -3.42 0.03 6.77
CA LEU A 52 -3.10 -0.11 8.18
C LEU A 52 -4.33 0.01 9.08
N THR A 53 -5.24 0.93 8.76
CA THR A 53 -6.37 1.28 9.63
C THR A 53 -7.69 0.60 9.25
N GLY A 54 -7.80 0.09 8.03
CA GLY A 54 -9.06 -0.40 7.46
C GLY A 54 -10.10 0.70 7.21
N LYS A 55 -9.69 1.97 7.22
CA LYS A 55 -10.57 3.14 7.06
C LYS A 55 -10.30 3.87 5.76
N LEU A 56 -11.27 4.62 5.25
CA LEU A 56 -11.07 5.47 4.07
C LEU A 56 -10.42 6.83 4.44
N PRO A 57 -9.86 7.58 3.46
CA PRO A 57 -9.24 8.88 3.73
C PRO A 57 -10.11 9.89 4.46
N ARG A 58 -11.44 9.86 4.24
CA ARG A 58 -12.41 10.68 4.98
C ARG A 58 -12.46 10.40 6.49
N GLU A 59 -11.95 9.24 6.93
CA GLU A 59 -11.94 8.81 8.33
C GLU A 59 -10.55 8.89 8.97
N HIS A 60 -9.47 8.57 8.23
CA HIS A 60 -8.11 8.65 8.78
C HIS A 60 -7.39 9.98 8.48
N GLY A 61 -7.93 10.84 7.61
CA GLY A 61 -7.43 12.19 7.35
C GLY A 61 -6.16 12.29 6.48
N VAL A 62 -5.38 11.23 6.36
CA VAL A 62 -4.19 11.19 5.48
C VAL A 62 -4.61 11.13 4.01
N VAL A 63 -4.53 12.26 3.31
CA VAL A 63 -4.90 12.40 1.88
C VAL A 63 -3.71 12.70 0.97
N ALA A 64 -2.53 12.96 1.52
CA ALA A 64 -1.31 13.30 0.78
C ALA A 64 -0.07 12.80 1.53
N ASN A 65 1.11 12.91 0.89
CA ASN A 65 2.40 12.64 1.54
C ASN A 65 2.95 13.86 2.29
N GLY A 66 2.40 15.06 2.06
CA GLY A 66 2.85 16.30 2.65
C GLY A 66 1.83 17.42 2.42
N TRP A 67 1.97 18.52 3.15
CA TRP A 67 1.06 19.66 3.10
C TRP A 67 1.84 20.95 3.01
N TYR A 68 1.38 21.84 2.14
CA TYR A 68 1.90 23.19 2.10
C TYR A 68 1.29 24.04 3.22
N TYR A 69 2.14 24.54 4.13
CA TYR A 69 1.77 25.45 5.21
C TYR A 69 1.90 26.90 4.73
N ARG A 70 0.77 27.51 4.36
CA ARG A 70 0.74 28.85 3.72
C ARG A 70 1.35 29.96 4.58
N ASP A 71 1.25 29.86 5.89
CA ASP A 71 1.79 30.83 6.86
C ASP A 71 3.32 30.80 6.93
N ARG A 72 3.94 29.67 6.62
CA ARG A 72 5.40 29.47 6.63
C ARG A 72 6.03 29.36 5.25
N ALA A 73 5.21 29.18 4.22
CA ALA A 73 5.66 28.84 2.87
C ALA A 73 6.51 27.56 2.80
N GLU A 74 6.18 26.56 3.63
CA GLU A 74 6.89 25.28 3.77
C GLU A 74 6.04 24.10 3.30
N VAL A 75 6.69 22.98 2.95
CA VAL A 75 6.09 21.67 2.66
C VAL A 75 6.53 20.65 3.70
#